data_AF-A0A819VU34-F1
#
_entry.id   AF-A0A819VU34-F1
#
_cell.length_a   1.000
_cell.length_b   1.000
_cell.length_c   1.000
_cell.angle_alpha   90.00
_cell.angle_beta   90.00
_cell.angle_gamma   90.00
#
_symmetry.space_group_name_H-M   'P 1'
#
loop_
_entity.id
_entity.type
_entity.pdbx_description
1 polymer ?
#
loop_
_entity_poly.entity_id
_entity_poly.type
_entity_poly.pdbx_seq_one_letter_code
_entity_poly.pdbx_strand_id
1 'polypeptide(L)'
;VFDLCSKNKHRLVMFPLMTCLLCLSQRQVFFTHWNKFMLLCLGNLRGEAKLARISLESLYRLIWVYMVRFKGENVKTTNQHLTCIVNSLFPKSFKALTPKDIPLNIFVKIIHFISQEKLDFEMKDIIFDLLSVGRCRNLMPERMNVGLRAFLVIADSLAQNEEEPMMPLHNVTFPSGHTLRPRRTCTKMISDSIVKEIGLQNYYEPIRKTFDTILKMLDTQVGRCLLVTRPDNANKDTDDLLSGDRKPKIDLLRTCIAALPRLLPLGTSQEELIEMLARLTIHMDHELAVQAFQSLQYFVNELPEWRKSVFRGFTNFIIREVTDQLMFLSDTGKTTLDRSMRFLLQLLQQWKHVLINSTNKQNLGVNNRSNLSQQTDMETLAMAEGFGIIALCQTHHSRRKYSVMILREVKNIAVASKCLQVKSN
;
A
#
# COMPACT_ATOMS: atom_id res chain seq x y z
N VAL A 1 10.45 -16.56 38.76
CA VAL A 1 10.73 -15.76 37.53
C VAL A 1 9.99 -14.41 37.55
N PHE A 2 8.68 -14.37 37.79
CA PHE A 2 7.93 -13.10 37.90
C PHE A 2 8.55 -12.06 38.84
N ASP A 3 8.95 -12.48 40.05
CA ASP A 3 9.53 -11.56 41.03
C ASP A 3 10.92 -11.04 40.60
N LEU A 4 11.59 -11.76 39.70
CA LEU A 4 12.85 -11.33 39.08
C LEU A 4 12.60 -10.37 37.91
N CYS A 5 11.50 -10.53 37.15
CA CYS A 5 11.08 -9.56 36.12
C CYS A 5 10.76 -8.18 36.71
N SER A 6 10.23 -8.14 37.94
CA SER A 6 9.97 -6.89 38.65
C SER A 6 11.26 -6.18 39.11
N LYS A 7 12.34 -6.94 39.36
CA LYS A 7 13.64 -6.41 39.82
C LYS A 7 14.48 -5.89 38.63
N ASN A 8 15.00 -4.67 38.75
CA ASN A 8 15.60 -3.90 37.63
C ASN A 8 16.83 -4.57 36.96
N LYS A 9 17.67 -5.30 37.71
CA LYS A 9 18.99 -5.76 37.21
C LYS A 9 18.95 -6.81 36.10
N HIS A 10 17.86 -7.53 35.92
CA HIS A 10 17.80 -8.68 34.97
C HIS A 10 16.66 -8.61 33.95
N ARG A 11 15.97 -7.46 33.82
CA ARG A 11 14.78 -7.32 32.97
C ARG A 11 15.02 -7.71 31.51
N LEU A 12 16.17 -7.36 30.95
CA LEU A 12 16.52 -7.63 29.54
C LEU A 12 16.56 -9.13 29.21
N VAL A 13 16.96 -9.98 30.16
CA VAL A 13 17.06 -11.44 29.97
C VAL A 13 15.77 -12.14 30.41
N MET A 14 15.14 -11.63 31.48
CA MET A 14 13.97 -12.27 32.08
C MET A 14 12.70 -12.11 31.22
N PHE A 15 12.56 -11.01 30.47
CA PHE A 15 11.37 -10.78 29.63
C PHE A 15 11.23 -11.82 28.50
N PRO A 16 12.27 -12.08 27.68
CA PRO A 16 12.22 -13.16 26.69
C PRO A 16 11.97 -14.54 27.31
N LEU A 17 12.61 -14.84 28.45
CA LEU A 17 12.41 -16.12 29.15
C LEU A 17 10.97 -16.29 29.63
N MET A 18 10.41 -15.27 30.29
CA MET A 18 9.03 -15.27 30.76
C MET A 18 8.04 -15.39 29.60
N THR A 19 8.31 -14.71 28.48
CA THR A 19 7.53 -14.83 27.25
C THR A 19 7.52 -16.26 26.75
N CYS A 20 8.70 -16.89 26.64
CA CYS A 20 8.82 -18.27 26.19
C CYS A 20 8.02 -19.24 27.08
N LEU A 21 8.19 -19.13 28.40
CA LEU A 21 7.48 -19.96 29.37
C LEU A 21 5.95 -19.80 29.25
N LEU A 22 5.45 -18.56 29.12
CA LEU A 22 4.01 -18.33 28.93
C LEU A 22 3.53 -18.85 27.59
N CYS A 23 4.26 -18.61 26.51
CA CYS A 23 3.87 -19.07 25.18
C CYS A 23 3.82 -20.60 25.06
N LEU A 24 4.66 -21.32 25.81
CA LEU A 24 4.66 -22.79 25.87
C LEU A 24 3.68 -23.36 26.90
N SER A 25 3.20 -22.53 27.84
CA SER A 25 2.34 -22.99 28.94
C SER A 25 0.95 -23.45 28.47
N GLN A 26 0.30 -24.24 29.33
CA GLN A 26 -1.09 -24.63 29.16
C GLN A 26 -2.03 -23.44 29.40
N ARG A 27 -3.24 -23.51 28.82
CA ARG A 27 -4.26 -22.45 28.84
C ARG A 27 -4.49 -21.86 30.25
N GLN A 28 -4.63 -22.71 31.26
CA GLN A 28 -4.90 -22.28 32.63
C GLN A 28 -3.73 -21.48 33.22
N VAL A 29 -2.49 -22.00 33.10
CA VAL A 29 -1.28 -21.34 33.60
C VAL A 29 -1.05 -20.00 32.90
N PHE A 30 -1.33 -19.94 31.60
CA PHE A 30 -1.27 -18.70 30.82
C PHE A 30 -2.23 -17.65 31.41
N PHE A 31 -3.51 -17.96 31.55
CA PHE A 31 -4.50 -17.00 32.03
C PHE A 31 -4.27 -16.51 33.46
N THR A 32 -3.68 -17.34 34.33
CA THR A 32 -3.31 -16.92 35.69
C THR A 32 -2.23 -15.82 35.70
N HIS A 33 -1.33 -15.84 34.73
CA HIS A 33 -0.09 -15.07 34.82
C HIS A 33 0.07 -13.98 33.76
N TRP A 34 -0.53 -14.17 32.58
CA TRP A 34 -0.26 -13.32 31.42
C TRP A 34 -0.62 -11.86 31.67
N ASN A 35 -1.72 -11.57 32.37
CA ASN A 35 -2.17 -10.19 32.62
C ASN A 35 -1.11 -9.40 33.40
N LYS A 36 -0.57 -9.99 34.47
CA LYS A 36 0.52 -9.38 35.26
C LYS A 36 1.74 -9.10 34.39
N PHE A 37 2.11 -10.02 33.49
CA PHE A 37 3.27 -9.83 32.61
C PHE A 37 3.00 -8.86 31.46
N MET A 38 1.79 -8.86 30.90
CA MET A 38 1.33 -7.89 29.91
C MET A 38 1.45 -6.48 30.49
N LEU A 39 0.90 -6.22 31.68
CA LEU A 39 0.98 -4.90 32.32
C LEU A 39 2.44 -4.46 32.55
N LEU A 40 3.33 -5.39 32.92
CA LEU A 40 4.76 -5.12 33.00
C LEU A 40 5.35 -4.74 31.64
N CYS A 41 4.98 -5.43 30.56
CA CYS A 41 5.43 -5.08 29.21
C CYS A 41 4.94 -3.69 28.80
N LEU A 42 3.64 -3.40 29.01
CA LEU A 42 3.02 -2.12 28.69
C LEU A 42 3.68 -0.95 29.45
N GLY A 43 3.97 -1.13 30.74
CA GLY A 43 4.62 -0.13 31.57
C GLY A 43 6.03 0.24 31.12
N ASN A 44 6.72 -0.63 30.38
CA ASN A 44 8.08 -0.39 29.89
C ASN A 44 8.14 0.13 28.43
N LEU A 45 7.00 0.27 27.73
CA LEU A 45 6.99 0.73 26.33
C LEU A 45 7.44 2.18 26.16
N ARG A 46 7.34 3.00 27.21
CA ARG A 46 7.82 4.40 27.22
C ARG A 46 9.19 4.56 27.89
N GLY A 47 9.80 3.45 28.32
CA GLY A 47 11.10 3.45 29.00
C GLY A 47 12.27 3.50 28.03
N GLU A 48 13.42 3.00 28.49
CA GLU A 48 14.64 2.88 27.68
C GLU A 48 14.39 2.09 26.38
N ALA A 49 14.89 2.58 25.25
CA ALA A 49 14.61 2.04 23.91
C ALA A 49 14.84 0.53 23.79
N LYS A 50 15.91 0.01 24.38
CA LYS A 50 16.23 -1.43 24.37
C LYS A 50 15.18 -2.24 25.13
N LEU A 51 14.78 -1.79 26.32
CA LEU A 51 13.76 -2.46 27.12
C LEU A 51 12.37 -2.32 26.51
N ALA A 52 12.04 -1.17 25.92
CA ALA A 52 10.80 -0.94 25.21
C ALA A 52 10.65 -1.88 24.00
N ARG A 53 11.72 -2.07 23.23
CA ARG A 53 11.77 -3.04 22.12
C ARG A 53 11.53 -4.47 22.60
N ILE A 54 12.26 -4.92 23.62
CA ILE A 54 12.10 -6.28 24.18
C ILE A 54 10.69 -6.47 24.74
N SER A 55 10.14 -5.46 25.39
CA SER A 55 8.78 -5.48 25.95
C SER A 55 7.72 -5.59 24.85
N LEU A 56 7.88 -4.84 23.75
CA LEU A 56 6.99 -4.94 22.60
C LEU A 56 7.12 -6.29 21.90
N GLU A 57 8.33 -6.82 21.71
CA GLU A 57 8.54 -8.15 21.14
C GLU A 57 7.94 -9.26 22.00
N SER A 58 7.96 -9.09 23.33
CA SER A 58 7.29 -9.97 24.29
C SER A 58 5.78 -9.88 24.13
N LEU A 59 5.23 -8.67 24.14
CA LEU A 59 3.81 -8.39 23.96
C LEU A 59 3.28 -8.95 22.63
N TYR A 60 4.02 -8.75 21.53
CA TYR A 60 3.68 -9.24 20.20
C TYR A 60 3.44 -10.77 20.18
N ARG A 61 4.27 -11.55 20.88
CA ARG A 61 4.11 -13.01 20.99
C ARG A 61 2.98 -13.41 21.94
N LEU A 62 2.83 -12.69 23.06
CA LEU A 62 1.77 -12.96 24.02
C LEU A 62 0.39 -12.70 23.43
N ILE A 63 0.22 -11.61 22.65
CA ILE A 63 -1.03 -11.29 21.96
C ILE A 63 -1.37 -12.37 20.95
N TRP A 64 -0.38 -12.91 20.22
CA TRP A 64 -0.61 -14.04 19.34
C TRP A 64 -1.18 -15.25 20.10
N VAL A 65 -0.55 -15.63 21.22
CA VAL A 65 -1.03 -16.75 22.03
C VAL A 65 -2.43 -16.48 22.60
N TYR A 66 -2.67 -15.25 23.05
CA TYR A 66 -3.95 -14.84 23.63
C TYR A 66 -5.09 -14.86 22.60
N MET A 67 -4.89 -14.23 21.44
CA MET A 67 -5.94 -14.02 20.45
C MET A 67 -6.06 -15.16 19.44
N VAL A 68 -4.94 -15.74 18.99
CA VAL A 68 -4.94 -16.76 17.94
C VAL A 68 -5.04 -18.15 18.57
N ARG A 69 -4.06 -18.53 19.41
CA ARG A 69 -4.02 -19.88 19.98
C ARG A 69 -5.15 -20.15 20.99
N PHE A 70 -5.43 -19.19 21.87
CA PHE A 70 -6.40 -19.37 22.96
C PHE A 70 -7.72 -18.64 22.74
N LYS A 71 -7.87 -17.84 21.68
CA LYS A 71 -9.14 -17.20 21.31
C LYS A 71 -9.79 -16.37 22.43
N GLY A 72 -8.95 -15.74 23.26
CA GLY A 72 -9.37 -14.92 24.39
C GLY A 72 -9.99 -15.70 25.56
N GLU A 73 -10.51 -14.93 26.51
CA GLU A 73 -11.23 -15.43 27.68
C GLU A 73 -12.73 -15.23 27.48
N ASN A 74 -13.41 -14.52 28.40
CA ASN A 74 -14.75 -14.01 28.17
C ASN A 74 -14.70 -12.67 27.41
N VAL A 75 -15.82 -12.30 26.76
CA VAL A 75 -15.92 -11.10 25.91
C VAL A 75 -15.54 -9.81 26.67
N LYS A 76 -16.01 -9.64 27.91
CA LYS A 76 -15.80 -8.41 28.70
C LYS A 76 -14.33 -8.24 29.08
N THR A 77 -13.73 -9.26 29.69
CA THR A 77 -12.32 -9.26 30.11
C THR A 77 -11.39 -9.13 28.91
N THR A 78 -11.71 -9.81 27.80
CA THR A 78 -10.95 -9.69 26.55
C THR A 78 -10.96 -8.25 26.03
N ASN A 79 -12.12 -7.61 25.97
CA ASN A 79 -12.22 -6.22 25.52
C ASN A 79 -11.47 -5.26 26.46
N GLN A 80 -11.48 -5.49 27.78
CA GLN A 80 -10.73 -4.68 28.74
C GLN A 80 -9.22 -4.77 28.52
N HIS A 81 -8.68 -5.98 28.37
CA HIS A 81 -7.25 -6.18 28.11
C HIS A 81 -6.84 -5.60 26.75
N LEU A 82 -7.62 -5.84 25.70
CA LEU A 82 -7.36 -5.27 24.38
C LEU A 82 -7.38 -3.74 24.40
N THR A 83 -8.35 -3.14 25.09
CA THR A 83 -8.40 -1.68 25.28
C THR A 83 -7.16 -1.16 25.99
N CYS A 84 -6.67 -1.86 27.03
CA CYS A 84 -5.45 -1.50 27.74
C CYS A 84 -4.21 -1.55 26.82
N ILE A 85 -4.08 -2.61 26.03
CA ILE A 85 -3.01 -2.77 25.03
C ILE A 85 -3.08 -1.65 23.99
N VAL A 86 -4.24 -1.43 23.37
CA VAL A 86 -4.47 -0.43 22.32
C VAL A 86 -4.17 0.98 22.82
N ASN A 87 -4.65 1.35 24.01
CA ASN A 87 -4.37 2.66 24.59
C ASN A 87 -2.89 2.88 24.93
N SER A 88 -2.14 1.81 25.15
CA SER A 88 -0.70 1.87 25.41
C SER A 88 0.13 1.98 24.13
N LEU A 89 -0.25 1.25 23.07
CA LEU A 89 0.43 1.25 21.76
C LEU A 89 0.04 2.47 20.89
N PHE A 90 -1.23 2.86 20.95
CA PHE A 90 -1.86 3.87 20.10
C PHE A 90 -2.56 4.98 20.93
N PRO A 91 -1.88 5.63 21.90
CA PRO A 91 -2.51 6.57 22.83
C PRO A 91 -3.21 7.73 22.12
N LYS A 92 -4.53 7.90 22.31
CA LYS A 92 -5.36 8.87 21.56
C LYS A 92 -4.90 10.34 21.69
N SER A 93 -4.26 10.70 22.80
CA SER A 93 -3.73 12.05 23.04
C SER A 93 -2.42 12.37 22.32
N PHE A 94 -1.76 11.36 21.74
CA PHE A 94 -0.42 11.51 21.18
C PHE A 94 -0.41 11.26 19.67
N LYS A 95 0.42 12.00 18.93
CA LYS A 95 0.46 11.90 17.46
C LYS A 95 1.21 10.69 16.93
N ALA A 96 2.22 10.22 17.67
CA ALA A 96 3.05 9.08 17.25
C ALA A 96 2.60 7.76 17.89
N LEU A 97 3.22 6.68 17.43
CA LEU A 97 3.09 5.33 17.98
C LEU A 97 3.99 5.17 19.22
N THR A 98 3.72 4.17 20.04
CA THR A 98 4.54 3.85 21.22
C THR A 98 4.91 2.36 21.21
N PRO A 99 6.21 2.00 21.28
CA PRO A 99 7.40 2.86 21.30
C PRO A 99 7.71 3.51 19.95
N LYS A 100 8.54 4.57 19.95
CA LYS A 100 9.11 5.16 18.73
C LYS A 100 10.20 4.27 18.14
N ASP A 101 10.53 4.48 16.87
CA ASP A 101 11.67 3.83 16.18
C ASP A 101 11.57 2.30 16.08
N ILE A 102 10.36 1.77 16.16
CA ILE A 102 10.05 0.36 15.94
C ILE A 102 9.50 0.17 14.51
N PRO A 103 9.87 -0.91 13.79
CA PRO A 103 9.28 -1.23 12.49
C PRO A 103 7.75 -1.29 12.55
N LEU A 104 7.08 -0.48 11.71
CA LEU A 104 5.62 -0.37 11.66
C LEU A 104 4.90 -1.72 11.46
N ASN A 105 5.57 -2.67 10.80
CA ASN A 105 5.07 -4.03 10.56
C ASN A 105 4.67 -4.77 11.84
N ILE A 106 5.32 -4.50 12.97
CA ILE A 106 4.98 -5.17 14.24
C ILE A 106 3.57 -4.74 14.70
N PHE A 107 3.27 -3.44 14.63
CA PHE A 107 1.95 -2.93 14.97
C PHE A 107 0.86 -3.48 14.04
N VAL A 108 1.13 -3.50 12.73
CA VAL A 108 0.21 -4.10 11.74
C VAL A 108 -0.12 -5.55 12.08
N LYS A 109 0.89 -6.35 12.45
CA LYS A 109 0.67 -7.76 12.82
C LYS A 109 -0.07 -7.92 14.16
N ILE A 110 0.18 -7.06 15.14
CA ILE A 110 -0.59 -7.05 16.41
C ILE A 110 -2.07 -6.82 16.11
N ILE A 111 -2.40 -5.83 15.28
CA ILE A 111 -3.77 -5.53 14.88
C ILE A 111 -4.39 -6.72 14.15
N HIS A 112 -3.64 -7.33 13.22
CA HIS A 112 -4.10 -8.53 12.51
C HIS A 112 -4.39 -9.70 13.46
N PHE A 113 -3.59 -9.91 14.52
CA PHE A 113 -3.88 -10.96 15.52
C PHE A 113 -5.18 -10.69 16.28
N ILE A 114 -5.45 -9.43 16.62
CA ILE A 114 -6.69 -9.04 17.31
C ILE A 114 -7.90 -9.27 16.40
N SER A 115 -7.78 -8.99 15.09
CA SER A 115 -8.87 -9.14 14.11
C SER A 115 -9.39 -10.57 13.99
N GLN A 116 -8.58 -11.59 14.33
CA GLN A 116 -8.94 -13.01 14.19
C GLN A 116 -10.20 -13.39 14.99
N GLU A 117 -10.38 -12.80 16.17
CA GLU A 117 -11.54 -13.10 17.04
C GLU A 117 -12.38 -11.86 17.35
N LYS A 118 -11.90 -10.65 16.99
CA LYS A 118 -12.50 -9.36 17.41
C LYS A 118 -12.56 -8.32 16.29
N LEU A 119 -13.06 -8.71 15.12
CA LEU A 119 -13.15 -7.84 13.93
C LEU A 119 -13.87 -6.50 14.18
N ASP A 120 -15.05 -6.48 14.84
CA ASP A 120 -15.80 -5.22 15.04
C ASP A 120 -15.06 -4.24 15.96
N PHE A 121 -14.48 -4.73 17.05
CA PHE A 121 -13.64 -3.94 17.95
C PHE A 121 -12.41 -3.40 17.21
N GLU A 122 -11.75 -4.24 16.43
CA GLU A 122 -10.56 -3.86 15.69
C GLU A 122 -10.85 -2.78 14.63
N MET A 123 -11.90 -2.94 13.84
CA MET A 123 -12.30 -1.94 12.84
C MET A 123 -12.71 -0.60 13.48
N LYS A 124 -13.54 -0.61 14.52
CA LYS A 124 -14.10 0.62 15.12
C LYS A 124 -13.15 1.29 16.11
N ASP A 125 -12.49 0.54 16.99
CA ASP A 125 -11.68 1.11 18.07
C ASP A 125 -10.22 1.32 17.65
N ILE A 126 -9.73 0.58 16.64
CA ILE A 126 -8.34 0.67 16.18
C ILE A 126 -8.25 1.32 14.80
N ILE A 127 -8.79 0.71 13.75
CA ILE A 127 -8.61 1.19 12.37
C ILE A 127 -9.20 2.59 12.18
N PHE A 128 -10.44 2.82 12.63
CA PHE A 128 -11.07 4.14 12.55
C PHE A 128 -10.32 5.20 13.35
N ASP A 129 -9.75 4.85 14.51
CA ASP A 129 -8.94 5.77 15.31
C ASP A 129 -7.63 6.13 14.60
N LEU A 130 -6.88 5.12 14.12
CA LEU A 130 -5.60 5.29 13.43
C LEU A 130 -5.73 6.08 12.12
N LEU A 131 -6.79 5.84 11.35
CA LEU A 131 -7.07 6.57 10.12
C LEU A 131 -7.77 7.92 10.37
N SER A 132 -8.25 8.17 11.60
CA SER A 132 -9.05 9.36 11.96
C SER A 132 -10.34 9.48 11.13
N VAL A 133 -11.06 8.36 10.95
CA VAL A 133 -12.30 8.30 10.18
C VAL A 133 -13.34 9.29 10.73
N GLY A 134 -13.93 10.09 9.83
CA GLY A 134 -14.92 11.12 10.18
C GLY A 134 -14.36 12.39 10.85
N ARG A 135 -13.05 12.46 11.13
CA ARG A 135 -12.41 13.59 11.82
C ARG A 135 -10.99 13.90 11.35
N CYS A 136 -10.64 13.49 10.12
CA CYS A 136 -9.31 13.66 9.54
C CYS A 136 -9.02 15.15 9.21
N ARG A 137 -8.58 15.91 10.21
CA ARG A 137 -8.19 17.34 10.08
C ARG A 137 -6.69 17.54 9.87
N ASN A 138 -5.88 16.67 10.46
CA ASN A 138 -4.41 16.74 10.42
C ASN A 138 -3.84 15.35 10.13
N LEU A 139 -2.76 15.29 9.33
CA LEU A 139 -2.08 14.03 9.05
C LEU A 139 -1.33 13.54 10.29
N MET A 140 -1.49 12.24 10.59
CA MET A 140 -0.73 11.50 11.60
C MET A 140 -0.04 10.34 10.88
N PRO A 141 1.08 10.59 10.17
CA PRO A 141 1.49 9.71 9.08
C PRO A 141 1.78 8.27 9.51
N GLU A 142 2.48 8.07 10.63
CA GLU A 142 2.79 6.72 11.14
C GLU A 142 1.53 5.95 11.54
N ARG A 143 0.57 6.61 12.20
CA ARG A 143 -0.70 5.98 12.60
C ARG A 143 -1.54 5.60 11.40
N MET A 144 -1.70 6.53 10.48
CA MET A 144 -2.44 6.31 9.25
C MET A 144 -1.80 5.22 8.39
N ASN A 145 -0.46 5.13 8.39
CA ASN A 145 0.28 4.08 7.68
C ASN A 145 -0.02 2.70 8.28
N VAL A 146 0.07 2.57 9.60
CA VAL A 146 -0.29 1.32 10.31
C VAL A 146 -1.76 0.98 10.08
N GLY A 147 -2.68 1.93 10.23
CA GLY A 147 -4.11 1.72 10.06
C GLY A 147 -4.48 1.25 8.65
N LEU A 148 -3.95 1.91 7.62
CA LEU A 148 -4.19 1.53 6.22
C LEU A 148 -3.63 0.14 5.91
N ARG A 149 -2.40 -0.15 6.34
CA ARG A 149 -1.77 -1.46 6.08
C ARG A 149 -2.47 -2.59 6.83
N ALA A 150 -2.88 -2.36 8.08
CA ALA A 150 -3.65 -3.32 8.85
C ALA A 150 -4.98 -3.63 8.16
N PHE A 151 -5.74 -2.61 7.78
CA PHE A 151 -6.99 -2.78 7.05
C PHE A 151 -6.82 -3.64 5.78
N LEU A 152 -5.81 -3.36 4.95
CA LEU A 152 -5.56 -4.10 3.72
C LEU A 152 -5.16 -5.57 3.95
N VAL A 153 -4.36 -5.83 5.00
CA VAL A 153 -3.96 -7.19 5.40
C VAL A 153 -5.18 -7.98 5.87
N ILE A 154 -6.06 -7.37 6.66
CA ILE A 154 -7.26 -8.02 7.17
C ILE A 154 -8.25 -8.30 6.05
N ALA A 155 -8.49 -7.31 5.18
CA ALA A 155 -9.34 -7.51 4.01
C ALA A 155 -8.79 -8.62 3.09
N ASP A 156 -7.47 -8.72 2.94
CA ASP A 156 -6.84 -9.83 2.20
C ASP A 156 -7.07 -11.18 2.88
N SER A 157 -6.82 -11.25 4.18
CA SER A 157 -6.93 -12.48 4.95
C SER A 157 -8.35 -13.03 4.89
N LEU A 158 -9.35 -12.16 5.01
CA LEU A 158 -10.76 -12.52 4.91
C LEU A 158 -11.14 -12.93 3.47
N ALA A 159 -10.68 -12.19 2.45
CA ALA A 159 -11.00 -12.49 1.06
C ALA A 159 -10.38 -13.80 0.55
N GLN A 160 -9.24 -14.20 1.11
CA GLN A 160 -8.54 -15.43 0.72
C GLN A 160 -8.93 -16.65 1.56
N ASN A 161 -9.78 -16.51 2.59
CA ASN A 161 -9.98 -17.52 3.64
C ASN A 161 -8.63 -18.04 4.17
N GLU A 162 -7.71 -17.11 4.44
CA GLU A 162 -6.35 -17.40 4.87
C GLU A 162 -6.34 -18.11 6.24
N GLU A 163 -5.51 -19.16 6.36
CA GLU A 163 -5.27 -19.84 7.63
C GLU A 163 -4.75 -18.89 8.70
N GLU A 164 -5.00 -19.26 9.97
CA GLU A 164 -4.60 -18.48 11.14
C GLU A 164 -3.10 -18.07 11.06
N PRO A 165 -2.77 -16.82 11.40
CA PRO A 165 -1.42 -16.31 11.23
C PRO A 165 -0.43 -17.12 12.07
N MET A 166 0.74 -17.43 11.51
CA MET A 166 1.78 -18.18 12.24
C MET A 166 2.32 -17.39 13.44
N MET A 167 2.75 -18.14 14.47
CA MET A 167 3.40 -17.56 15.65
C MET A 167 4.64 -16.76 15.25
N PRO A 168 4.91 -15.61 15.89
CA PRO A 168 6.10 -14.82 15.58
C PRO A 168 7.42 -15.54 15.85
N LEU A 169 8.16 -15.83 14.78
CA LEU A 169 9.53 -16.37 14.83
C LEU A 169 10.55 -15.23 14.93
N HIS A 170 11.68 -15.49 15.62
CA HIS A 170 12.80 -14.55 15.69
C HIS A 170 13.79 -14.89 14.57
N ASN A 171 13.81 -14.10 13.48
CA ASN A 171 14.80 -14.18 12.38
C ASN A 171 15.33 -15.60 12.07
N VAL A 172 14.44 -16.60 11.90
CA VAL A 172 14.87 -17.95 11.56
C VAL A 172 14.91 -18.08 10.04
N THR A 173 16.11 -18.00 9.47
CA THR A 173 16.43 -18.78 8.27
C THR A 173 16.40 -20.24 8.69
N PHE A 174 15.47 -21.03 8.15
CA PHE A 174 15.41 -22.46 8.45
C PHE A 174 16.72 -23.14 7.99
N PRO A 175 17.25 -24.13 8.73
CA PRO A 175 18.43 -24.91 8.32
C PRO A 175 18.22 -25.63 6.98
N SER A 176 16.97 -25.81 6.57
CA SER A 176 16.55 -26.50 5.34
C SER A 176 16.53 -25.62 4.09
N GLY A 177 17.02 -24.38 4.13
CA GLY A 177 17.12 -23.50 2.95
C GLY A 177 15.76 -23.13 2.31
N HIS A 178 14.63 -23.52 2.92
CA HIS A 178 13.31 -23.06 2.54
C HIS A 178 13.08 -21.68 3.13
N THR A 179 13.33 -20.64 2.33
CA THR A 179 12.75 -19.33 2.59
C THR A 179 11.24 -19.46 2.54
N LEU A 180 10.54 -18.95 3.56
CA LEU A 180 9.10 -18.70 3.46
C LEU A 180 8.91 -17.84 2.22
N ARG A 181 8.38 -18.43 1.14
CA ARG A 181 8.14 -17.69 -0.10
C ARG A 181 7.34 -16.43 0.25
N PRO A 182 7.72 -15.24 -0.22
CA PRO A 182 6.91 -14.05 -0.06
C PRO A 182 5.48 -14.37 -0.47
N ARG A 183 4.56 -14.28 0.51
CA ARG A 183 3.14 -14.60 0.32
C ARG A 183 2.61 -13.74 -0.83
N ARG A 184 1.95 -14.35 -1.81
CA ARG A 184 1.37 -13.61 -2.94
C ARG A 184 0.23 -12.74 -2.40
N THR A 185 0.46 -11.43 -2.28
CA THR A 185 -0.59 -10.45 -1.99
C THR A 185 -1.65 -10.54 -3.08
N CYS A 186 -2.94 -10.54 -2.72
CA CYS A 186 -3.99 -10.52 -3.73
C CYS A 186 -3.91 -9.20 -4.49
N THR A 187 -3.80 -9.25 -5.81
CA THR A 187 -3.81 -8.04 -6.64
C THR A 187 -5.23 -7.59 -6.99
N LYS A 188 -6.26 -8.38 -6.68
CA LYS A 188 -7.64 -8.04 -7.03
C LYS A 188 -8.16 -6.88 -6.19
N MET A 189 -8.89 -5.97 -6.84
CA MET A 189 -9.60 -4.89 -6.19
C MET A 189 -10.64 -5.43 -5.19
N ILE A 190 -10.75 -4.79 -4.03
CA ILE A 190 -11.78 -5.11 -3.04
C ILE A 190 -13.10 -4.47 -3.53
N SER A 191 -13.84 -5.20 -4.36
CA SER A 191 -15.13 -4.74 -4.90
C SER A 191 -16.24 -4.78 -3.85
N ASP A 192 -17.30 -4.00 -4.01
CA ASP A 192 -18.41 -3.94 -3.04
C ASP A 192 -19.09 -5.30 -2.81
N SER A 193 -19.07 -6.21 -3.80
CA SER A 193 -19.55 -7.59 -3.62
C SER A 193 -18.64 -8.38 -2.67
N ILE A 194 -17.32 -8.33 -2.90
CA ILE A 194 -16.32 -8.98 -2.02
C ILE A 194 -16.46 -8.42 -0.60
N VAL A 195 -16.61 -7.10 -0.45
CA VAL A 195 -16.78 -6.42 0.85
C VAL A 195 -18.00 -6.95 1.62
N LYS A 196 -19.11 -7.19 0.93
CA LYS A 196 -20.32 -7.78 1.54
C LYS A 196 -20.07 -9.22 1.97
N GLU A 197 -19.42 -10.02 1.12
CA GLU A 197 -19.09 -11.43 1.39
C GLU A 197 -18.18 -11.57 2.62
N ILE A 198 -17.16 -10.72 2.75
CA ILE A 198 -16.20 -10.75 3.87
C ILE A 198 -16.67 -9.99 5.12
N GLY A 199 -17.88 -9.41 5.11
CA GLY A 199 -18.47 -8.71 6.26
C GLY A 199 -17.88 -7.33 6.57
N LEU A 200 -17.22 -6.66 5.62
CA LEU A 200 -16.61 -5.33 5.82
C LEU A 200 -17.47 -4.15 5.38
N GLN A 201 -18.72 -4.40 4.95
CA GLN A 201 -19.63 -3.40 4.36
C GLN A 201 -19.81 -2.12 5.20
N ASN A 202 -19.87 -2.25 6.53
CA ASN A 202 -20.11 -1.12 7.43
C ASN A 202 -18.88 -0.23 7.63
N TYR A 203 -17.68 -0.71 7.24
CA TYR A 203 -16.42 -0.01 7.48
C TYR A 203 -15.81 0.53 6.18
N TYR A 204 -16.11 -0.12 5.05
CA TYR A 204 -15.43 0.14 3.79
C TYR A 204 -15.64 1.56 3.25
N GLU A 205 -16.88 2.03 3.17
CA GLU A 205 -17.19 3.36 2.63
C GLU A 205 -16.58 4.49 3.49
N PRO A 206 -16.72 4.51 4.84
CA PRO A 206 -16.03 5.48 5.69
C PRO A 206 -14.50 5.50 5.51
N ILE A 207 -13.89 4.32 5.37
CA ILE A 207 -12.44 4.19 5.14
C ILE A 207 -12.07 4.79 3.79
N ARG A 208 -12.83 4.51 2.71
CA ARG A 208 -12.56 5.07 1.37
C ARG A 208 -12.66 6.61 1.34
N LYS A 209 -13.65 7.20 2.01
CA LYS A 209 -13.77 8.67 2.13
C LYS A 209 -12.59 9.28 2.90
N THR A 210 -12.16 8.62 3.96
CA THR A 210 -11.02 9.06 4.77
C THR A 210 -9.71 8.90 3.99
N PHE A 211 -9.55 7.80 3.26
CA PHE A 211 -8.41 7.54 2.38
C PHE A 211 -8.30 8.60 1.28
N ASP A 212 -9.41 9.01 0.67
CA ASP A 212 -9.47 10.13 -0.28
C ASP A 212 -8.92 11.43 0.33
N THR A 213 -9.36 11.75 1.55
CA THR A 213 -8.90 12.94 2.28
C THR A 213 -7.40 12.87 2.57
N ILE A 214 -6.91 11.72 3.04
CA ILE A 214 -5.48 11.49 3.30
C ILE A 214 -4.65 11.69 2.03
N LEU A 215 -5.07 11.10 0.90
CA LEU A 215 -4.41 11.24 -0.39
C LEU A 215 -4.29 12.71 -0.82
N LYS A 216 -5.40 13.47 -0.77
CA LYS A 216 -5.42 14.90 -1.12
C LYS A 216 -4.49 15.73 -0.25
N MET A 217 -4.49 15.49 1.05
CA MET A 217 -3.59 16.18 1.99
C MET A 217 -2.12 15.85 1.71
N LEU A 218 -1.80 14.60 1.41
CA LEU A 218 -0.44 14.16 1.08
C LEU A 218 0.05 14.72 -0.26
N ASP A 219 -0.79 14.69 -1.30
CA ASP A 219 -0.46 15.27 -2.61
C ASP A 219 -0.16 16.77 -2.47
N THR A 220 -0.93 17.47 -1.64
CA THR A 220 -0.71 18.90 -1.35
C THR A 220 0.58 19.16 -0.57
N GLN A 221 0.87 18.35 0.46
CA GLN A 221 1.99 18.61 1.37
C GLN A 221 3.34 18.09 0.89
N VAL A 222 3.37 16.96 0.19
CA VAL A 222 4.61 16.30 -0.24
C VAL A 222 4.59 15.83 -1.70
N GLY A 223 3.42 15.63 -2.34
CA GLY A 223 3.36 15.17 -3.73
C GLY A 223 3.77 16.23 -4.76
N ARG A 224 2.96 17.30 -4.89
CA ARG A 224 3.16 18.35 -5.92
C ARG A 224 4.37 19.24 -5.68
N CYS A 225 4.86 19.33 -4.45
CA CYS A 225 5.97 20.21 -4.07
C CYS A 225 7.34 19.54 -4.20
N LEU A 226 7.40 18.21 -4.35
CA LEU A 226 8.63 17.44 -4.49
C LEU A 226 8.73 16.78 -5.87
N LEU A 227 8.27 17.47 -6.90
CA LEU A 227 8.48 17.06 -8.29
C LEU A 227 9.84 17.54 -8.77
N VAL A 228 10.42 16.76 -9.65
CA VAL A 228 11.71 17.04 -10.28
C VAL A 228 11.63 18.25 -11.20
N THR A 229 10.48 18.48 -11.82
CA THR A 229 10.22 19.61 -12.72
C THR A 229 10.16 20.95 -11.98
N ARG A 230 10.13 20.96 -10.64
CA ARG A 230 10.05 22.21 -9.89
C ARG A 230 11.40 22.91 -9.83
N PRO A 231 11.47 24.20 -10.20
CA PRO A 231 12.71 24.96 -10.12
C PRO A 231 13.23 25.06 -8.67
N ASP A 232 12.33 25.12 -7.69
CA ASP A 232 12.65 25.19 -6.25
C ASP A 232 13.49 24.00 -5.74
N ASN A 233 13.49 22.89 -6.48
CA ASN A 233 14.14 21.63 -6.09
C ASN A 233 15.44 21.36 -6.87
N ALA A 234 15.67 22.04 -8.01
CA ALA A 234 16.72 21.68 -8.98
C ALA A 234 18.15 21.69 -8.41
N ASN A 235 18.42 22.53 -7.41
CA ASN A 235 19.76 22.72 -6.83
C ASN A 235 19.86 22.23 -5.37
N LYS A 236 18.85 21.50 -4.88
CA LYS A 236 18.82 21.01 -3.50
C LYS A 236 19.20 19.54 -3.45
N ASP A 237 19.90 19.18 -2.38
CA ASP A 237 20.18 17.78 -2.09
C ASP A 237 18.87 17.00 -1.91
N THR A 238 18.78 15.84 -2.56
CA THR A 238 17.56 15.04 -2.57
C THR A 238 17.31 14.42 -1.19
N ASP A 239 18.34 13.99 -0.48
CA ASP A 239 18.18 13.39 0.84
C ASP A 239 17.71 14.45 1.85
N ASP A 240 18.21 15.68 1.75
CA ASP A 240 17.72 16.81 2.57
C ASP A 240 16.24 17.12 2.29
N LEU A 241 15.83 17.11 1.02
CA LEU A 241 14.44 17.39 0.62
C LEU A 241 13.45 16.34 1.13
N LEU A 242 13.88 15.08 1.23
CA LEU A 242 13.06 13.93 1.61
C LEU A 242 13.13 13.59 3.11
N SER A 243 13.96 14.29 3.88
CA SER A 243 14.22 14.05 5.30
C SER A 243 13.30 14.82 6.26
N GLY A 244 13.52 14.63 7.57
CA GLY A 244 12.80 15.32 8.64
C GLY A 244 11.30 15.02 8.66
N ASP A 245 10.47 16.05 8.88
CA ASP A 245 9.00 15.91 9.00
C ASP A 245 8.29 15.48 7.70
N ARG A 246 9.00 15.49 6.57
CA ARG A 246 8.47 15.03 5.28
C ARG A 246 8.56 13.52 5.13
N LYS A 247 9.60 12.88 5.69
CA LYS A 247 9.85 11.45 5.52
C LYS A 247 8.64 10.58 5.89
N PRO A 248 7.99 10.75 7.06
CA PRO A 248 6.82 9.94 7.41
C PRO A 248 5.63 10.17 6.47
N LYS A 249 5.47 11.39 5.93
CA LYS A 249 4.41 11.73 4.96
C LYS A 249 4.68 11.08 3.61
N ILE A 250 5.92 11.09 3.14
CA ILE A 250 6.33 10.40 1.90
C ILE A 250 6.12 8.89 2.05
N ASP A 251 6.49 8.30 3.19
CA ASP A 251 6.28 6.88 3.48
C ASP A 251 4.79 6.50 3.52
N LEU A 252 3.95 7.38 4.08
CA LEU A 252 2.51 7.21 4.02
C LEU A 252 2.00 7.33 2.58
N LEU A 253 2.45 8.32 1.80
CA LEU A 253 2.03 8.50 0.41
C LEU A 253 2.41 7.28 -0.45
N ARG A 254 3.63 6.75 -0.31
CA ARG A 254 4.04 5.46 -0.89
C ARG A 254 3.05 4.35 -0.56
N THR A 255 2.69 4.22 0.71
CA THR A 255 1.71 3.23 1.18
C THR A 255 0.33 3.45 0.56
N CYS A 256 -0.13 4.70 0.45
CA CYS A 256 -1.41 5.02 -0.16
C CYS A 256 -1.42 4.71 -1.67
N ILE A 257 -0.35 5.06 -2.40
CA ILE A 257 -0.24 4.75 -3.83
C ILE A 257 -0.20 3.24 -4.05
N ALA A 258 0.60 2.51 -3.27
CA ALA A 258 0.64 1.04 -3.33
C ALA A 258 -0.70 0.37 -2.95
N ALA A 259 -1.57 1.06 -2.20
CA ALA A 259 -2.89 0.58 -1.84
C ALA A 259 -3.95 0.75 -2.94
N LEU A 260 -3.75 1.67 -3.90
CA LEU A 260 -4.74 2.01 -4.93
C LEU A 260 -5.26 0.82 -5.76
N PRO A 261 -4.43 -0.19 -6.13
CA PRO A 261 -4.93 -1.38 -6.80
C PRO A 261 -6.05 -2.11 -6.05
N ARG A 262 -6.10 -1.94 -4.73
CA ARG A 262 -7.00 -2.66 -3.83
C ARG A 262 -8.07 -1.78 -3.19
N LEU A 263 -7.76 -0.50 -2.96
CA LEU A 263 -8.62 0.47 -2.30
C LEU A 263 -8.68 1.75 -3.13
N LEU A 264 -9.75 1.94 -3.89
CA LEU A 264 -9.98 3.19 -4.61
C LEU A 264 -10.56 4.26 -3.67
N PRO A 265 -10.11 5.52 -3.75
CA PRO A 265 -10.69 6.60 -2.99
C PRO A 265 -12.17 6.82 -3.35
N LEU A 266 -12.92 7.46 -2.44
CA LEU A 266 -14.30 7.85 -2.67
C LEU A 266 -14.41 9.38 -2.54
N GLY A 267 -14.37 10.08 -3.68
CA GLY A 267 -14.50 11.55 -3.75
C GLY A 267 -13.69 12.16 -4.89
N THR A 268 -12.45 11.72 -5.08
CA THR A 268 -11.59 12.11 -6.22
C THR A 268 -12.13 11.49 -7.51
N SER A 269 -12.19 12.28 -8.56
CA SER A 269 -12.61 11.76 -9.87
C SER A 269 -11.54 10.82 -10.45
N GLN A 270 -11.95 9.95 -11.37
CA GLN A 270 -11.01 9.08 -12.08
C GLN A 270 -9.90 9.88 -12.77
N GLU A 271 -10.24 11.02 -13.38
CA GLU A 271 -9.31 11.88 -14.10
C GLU A 271 -8.31 12.55 -13.15
N GLU A 272 -8.77 13.09 -12.02
CA GLU A 272 -7.92 13.71 -11.00
C GLU A 272 -6.93 12.69 -10.39
N LEU A 273 -7.39 11.47 -10.13
CA LEU A 273 -6.54 10.40 -9.59
C LEU A 273 -5.44 10.00 -10.58
N ILE A 274 -5.80 9.88 -11.87
CA ILE A 274 -4.84 9.55 -12.94
C ILE A 274 -3.84 10.69 -13.13
N GLU A 275 -4.28 11.95 -13.13
CA GLU A 275 -3.40 13.11 -13.22
C GLU A 275 -2.41 13.15 -12.06
N MET A 276 -2.88 12.89 -10.83
CA MET A 276 -2.01 12.77 -9.65
C MET A 276 -0.97 11.66 -9.83
N LEU A 277 -1.38 10.45 -10.24
CA LEU A 277 -0.46 9.35 -10.46
C LEU A 277 0.56 9.63 -11.57
N ALA A 278 0.12 10.21 -12.69
CA ALA A 278 0.97 10.60 -13.81
C ALA A 278 2.07 11.57 -13.32
N ARG A 279 1.67 12.60 -12.58
CA ARG A 279 2.59 13.56 -11.97
C ARG A 279 3.56 12.93 -10.98
N LEU A 280 3.09 12.00 -10.14
CA LEU A 280 3.96 11.31 -9.18
C LEU A 280 5.02 10.42 -9.86
N THR A 281 4.89 10.07 -11.16
CA THR A 281 5.93 9.32 -11.88
C THR A 281 7.26 10.06 -12.05
N ILE A 282 7.28 11.38 -11.81
CA ILE A 282 8.45 12.26 -11.83
C ILE A 282 8.75 12.86 -10.45
N HIS A 283 8.28 12.22 -9.38
CA HIS A 283 8.57 12.64 -8.02
C HIS A 283 10.06 12.40 -7.67
N MET A 284 10.64 13.26 -6.81
CA MET A 284 12.04 13.16 -6.37
C MET A 284 12.33 11.82 -5.66
N ASP A 285 11.35 11.35 -4.90
CA ASP A 285 11.36 10.02 -4.30
C ASP A 285 11.17 8.90 -5.35
N HIS A 286 12.25 8.16 -5.63
CA HIS A 286 12.26 7.13 -6.68
C HIS A 286 11.27 5.98 -6.42
N GLU A 287 11.14 5.52 -5.18
CA GLU A 287 10.26 4.40 -4.84
C GLU A 287 8.79 4.78 -5.03
N LEU A 288 8.39 5.98 -4.60
CA LEU A 288 7.07 6.53 -4.84
C LEU A 288 6.78 6.65 -6.35
N ALA A 289 7.74 7.14 -7.13
CA ALA A 289 7.58 7.27 -8.58
C ALA A 289 7.36 5.91 -9.28
N VAL A 290 8.06 4.86 -8.82
CA VAL A 290 7.86 3.49 -9.31
C VAL A 290 6.46 2.98 -8.94
N GLN A 291 6.03 3.16 -7.68
CA GLN A 291 4.70 2.72 -7.22
C GLN A 291 3.56 3.45 -7.94
N ALA A 292 3.73 4.74 -8.23
CA ALA A 292 2.76 5.52 -8.99
C ALA A 292 2.58 4.96 -10.40
N PHE A 293 3.69 4.66 -11.08
CA PHE A 293 3.64 4.03 -12.39
C PHE A 293 3.04 2.62 -12.34
N GLN A 294 3.41 1.79 -11.35
CA GLN A 294 2.81 0.46 -11.15
C GLN A 294 1.30 0.51 -10.93
N SER A 295 0.79 1.55 -10.27
CA SER A 295 -0.65 1.77 -10.09
C SER A 295 -1.35 2.09 -11.42
N LEU A 296 -0.74 2.92 -12.27
CA LEU A 296 -1.25 3.15 -13.64
C LEU A 296 -1.24 1.87 -14.48
N GLN A 297 -0.18 1.08 -14.39
CA GLN A 297 -0.10 -0.23 -15.06
C GLN A 297 -1.21 -1.16 -14.59
N TYR A 298 -1.50 -1.19 -13.29
CA TYR A 298 -2.61 -1.96 -12.75
C TYR A 298 -3.95 -1.52 -13.34
N PHE A 299 -4.23 -0.21 -13.39
CA PHE A 299 -5.47 0.31 -14.00
C PHE A 299 -5.60 -0.09 -15.47
N VAL A 300 -4.50 -0.06 -16.24
CA VAL A 300 -4.54 -0.52 -17.64
C VAL A 300 -4.86 -2.01 -17.74
N ASN A 301 -4.27 -2.84 -16.88
CA ASN A 301 -4.45 -4.28 -16.96
C ASN A 301 -5.82 -4.74 -16.46
N GLU A 302 -6.20 -4.29 -15.27
CA GLU A 302 -7.32 -4.87 -14.51
C GLU A 302 -8.62 -4.06 -14.62
N LEU A 303 -8.59 -2.79 -15.03
CA LEU A 303 -9.76 -1.91 -15.11
C LEU A 303 -9.99 -1.43 -16.57
N PRO A 304 -10.71 -2.19 -17.41
CA PRO A 304 -10.97 -1.84 -18.81
C PRO A 304 -11.51 -0.43 -19.02
N GLU A 305 -12.42 0.00 -18.16
CA GLU A 305 -13.07 1.31 -18.17
C GLU A 305 -12.12 2.47 -17.79
N TRP A 306 -10.96 2.16 -17.20
CA TRP A 306 -9.96 3.16 -16.83
C TRP A 306 -8.93 3.43 -17.92
N ARG A 307 -8.75 2.49 -18.86
CA ARG A 307 -7.71 2.54 -19.90
C ARG A 307 -7.71 3.86 -20.66
N LYS A 308 -8.88 4.28 -21.17
CA LYS A 308 -9.04 5.53 -21.95
C LYS A 308 -8.45 6.72 -21.18
N SER A 309 -8.92 6.89 -19.96
CA SER A 309 -8.53 8.01 -19.10
C SER A 309 -7.06 7.93 -18.70
N VAL A 310 -6.50 6.73 -18.50
CA VAL A 310 -5.07 6.55 -18.16
C VAL A 310 -4.19 7.06 -19.29
N PHE A 311 -4.46 6.65 -20.54
CA PHE A 311 -3.66 7.09 -21.69
C PHE A 311 -3.83 8.57 -21.98
N ARG A 312 -5.07 9.08 -21.92
CA ARG A 312 -5.34 10.51 -22.10
C ARG A 312 -4.64 11.34 -21.03
N GLY A 313 -4.81 10.98 -19.76
CA GLY A 313 -4.21 11.68 -18.63
C GLY A 313 -2.68 11.65 -18.68
N PHE A 314 -2.09 10.49 -18.94
CA PHE A 314 -0.63 10.35 -19.00
C PHE A 314 -0.02 11.09 -20.20
N THR A 315 -0.65 11.03 -21.38
CA THR A 315 -0.18 11.76 -22.57
C THR A 315 -0.28 13.27 -22.36
N ASN A 316 -1.40 13.75 -21.81
CA ASN A 316 -1.57 15.16 -21.47
C ASN A 316 -0.54 15.63 -20.43
N PHE A 317 -0.26 14.80 -19.42
CA PHE A 317 0.78 15.09 -18.43
C PHE A 317 2.15 15.28 -19.10
N ILE A 318 2.55 14.37 -20.00
CA ILE A 318 3.83 14.50 -20.72
C ILE A 318 3.87 15.83 -21.49
N ILE A 319 2.82 16.13 -22.25
CA ILE A 319 2.77 17.33 -23.10
C ILE A 319 2.82 18.62 -22.26
N ARG A 320 2.15 18.66 -21.12
CA ARG A 320 1.98 19.88 -20.32
C ARG A 320 3.08 20.11 -19.29
N GLU A 321 3.55 19.05 -18.63
CA GLU A 321 4.43 19.16 -17.46
C GLU A 321 5.87 18.69 -17.72
N VAL A 322 6.12 17.92 -18.77
CA VAL A 322 7.45 17.34 -19.06
C VAL A 322 8.10 18.09 -20.23
N THR A 323 8.80 19.18 -19.92
CA THR A 323 9.53 19.99 -20.92
C THR A 323 10.96 19.48 -21.15
N ASP A 324 11.50 19.76 -22.34
CA ASP A 324 12.84 19.33 -22.78
C ASP A 324 14.00 19.90 -21.95
N GLN A 325 13.76 20.97 -21.19
CA GLN A 325 14.80 21.75 -20.49
C GLN A 325 15.29 21.13 -19.18
N LEU A 326 14.63 20.08 -18.66
CA LEU A 326 14.98 19.45 -17.39
C LEU A 326 15.98 18.32 -17.61
N MET A 327 17.25 18.69 -17.71
CA MET A 327 18.39 17.81 -18.00
C MET A 327 18.87 16.99 -16.79
N PHE A 328 18.32 17.17 -15.59
CA PHE A 328 18.93 16.62 -14.37
C PHE A 328 18.13 15.50 -13.74
N LEU A 329 18.14 14.30 -14.35
CA LEU A 329 17.84 13.07 -13.63
C LEU A 329 18.46 11.84 -14.30
N SER A 330 19.77 11.67 -14.15
CA SER A 330 20.39 10.39 -13.78
C SER A 330 21.87 10.40 -14.11
N ASP A 331 22.63 9.65 -13.31
CA ASP A 331 23.99 9.17 -13.63
C ASP A 331 24.07 8.40 -14.98
N THR A 332 22.92 8.15 -15.63
CA THR A 332 22.80 7.47 -16.93
C THR A 332 22.63 8.39 -18.13
N GLY A 333 22.59 9.72 -17.93
CA GLY A 333 22.47 10.71 -19.01
C GLY A 333 21.10 10.75 -19.72
N LYS A 334 20.05 10.21 -19.10
CA LYS A 334 18.68 10.20 -19.64
C LYS A 334 17.82 11.30 -18.99
N THR A 335 16.98 11.97 -19.77
CA THR A 335 16.14 13.07 -19.26
C THR A 335 14.81 12.57 -18.70
N THR A 336 14.10 13.43 -17.97
CA THR A 336 12.73 13.16 -17.50
C THR A 336 11.79 12.79 -18.66
N LEU A 337 11.95 13.43 -19.82
CA LEU A 337 11.20 13.09 -21.04
C LEU A 337 11.49 11.67 -21.54
N ASP A 338 12.76 11.23 -21.55
CA ASP A 338 13.10 9.86 -21.95
C ASP A 338 12.42 8.82 -21.05
N ARG A 339 12.33 9.10 -19.75
CA ARG A 339 11.63 8.25 -18.77
C ARG A 339 10.12 8.21 -19.05
N SER A 340 9.49 9.38 -19.22
CA SER A 340 8.04 9.46 -19.45
C SER A 340 7.63 8.85 -20.80
N MET A 341 8.43 9.01 -21.86
CA MET A 341 8.22 8.33 -23.14
C MET A 341 8.32 6.81 -23.01
N ARG A 342 9.28 6.31 -22.23
CA ARG A 342 9.39 4.88 -21.93
C ARG A 342 8.18 4.35 -21.17
N PHE A 343 7.69 5.11 -20.19
CA PHE A 343 6.49 4.77 -19.43
C PHE A 343 5.24 4.73 -20.32
N LEU A 344 5.05 5.70 -21.21
CA LEU A 344 3.94 5.69 -22.18
C LEU A 344 4.01 4.45 -23.08
N LEU A 345 5.21 4.13 -23.59
CA LEU A 345 5.43 2.93 -24.39
C LEU A 345 5.09 1.64 -23.61
N GLN A 346 5.50 1.54 -22.34
CA GLN A 346 5.20 0.39 -21.50
C GLN A 346 3.69 0.23 -21.23
N LEU A 347 2.96 1.33 -21.01
CA LEU A 347 1.50 1.29 -20.89
C LEU A 347 0.86 0.77 -22.19
N LEU A 348 1.29 1.28 -23.35
CA LEU A 348 0.78 0.82 -24.67
C LEU A 348 1.04 -0.68 -24.87
N GLN A 349 2.24 -1.15 -24.53
CA GLN A 349 2.58 -2.57 -24.61
C GLN A 349 1.67 -3.43 -23.73
N GLN A 350 1.38 -2.99 -22.51
CA GLN A 350 0.45 -3.68 -21.61
C GLN A 350 -0.96 -3.74 -22.17
N TRP A 351 -1.48 -2.62 -22.68
CA TRP A 351 -2.80 -2.60 -23.32
C TRP A 351 -2.88 -3.58 -24.50
N LYS A 352 -1.86 -3.59 -25.37
CA LYS A 352 -1.76 -4.58 -26.45
C LYS A 352 -1.79 -6.01 -25.91
N HIS A 353 -1.01 -6.32 -24.87
CA HIS A 353 -0.99 -7.66 -24.27
C HIS A 353 -2.37 -8.08 -23.75
N VAL A 354 -3.10 -7.17 -23.12
CA VAL A 354 -4.46 -7.43 -22.64
C VAL A 354 -5.44 -7.71 -23.78
N LEU A 355 -5.37 -6.95 -24.88
CA LEU A 355 -6.21 -7.16 -26.07
C LEU A 355 -5.92 -8.51 -26.74
N ILE A 356 -4.64 -8.86 -26.92
CA ILE A 356 -4.24 -10.15 -27.51
C ILE A 356 -4.72 -11.31 -26.62
N ASN A 357 -4.52 -11.22 -25.31
CA ASN A 357 -4.96 -12.26 -24.37
C ASN A 357 -6.48 -12.42 -24.37
N SER A 358 -7.22 -11.31 -24.52
CA SER A 358 -8.68 -11.33 -24.62
C SER A 358 -9.14 -12.00 -25.92
N THR A 359 -8.47 -11.72 -27.05
CA THR A 359 -8.72 -12.38 -28.34
C THR A 359 -8.50 -13.89 -28.26
N ASN A 360 -7.43 -14.31 -27.58
CA ASN A 360 -7.12 -15.74 -27.41
C ASN A 360 -8.17 -16.46 -26.55
N LYS A 361 -8.64 -15.82 -25.46
CA LYS A 361 -9.70 -16.37 -24.60
C LYS A 361 -11.04 -16.53 -25.35
N GLN A 362 -11.37 -15.61 -26.25
CA GLN A 362 -12.55 -15.73 -27.12
C GLN A 362 -12.44 -16.93 -28.07
N ASN A 363 -11.27 -17.14 -28.68
CA ASN A 363 -11.06 -18.30 -29.58
C ASN A 363 -11.19 -19.65 -28.84
N LEU A 364 -10.91 -19.68 -27.53
CA LEU A 364 -11.04 -20.86 -26.67
C LEU A 364 -12.47 -21.09 -26.14
N GLY A 365 -13.46 -20.31 -26.59
CA GLY A 365 -14.87 -20.50 -26.19
C GLY A 365 -15.19 -20.14 -24.74
N VAL A 366 -14.28 -19.46 -24.03
CA VAL A 366 -14.50 -19.03 -22.64
C VAL A 366 -15.36 -17.76 -22.65
N ASN A 367 -16.68 -17.94 -22.58
CA ASN A 367 -17.68 -16.88 -22.61
C ASN A 367 -17.59 -15.95 -21.39
N ASN A 368 -17.09 -14.73 -21.60
CA ASN A 368 -17.48 -13.53 -20.84
C ASN A 368 -17.79 -12.43 -21.87
N ARG A 369 -19.02 -12.43 -22.39
CA ARG A 369 -19.46 -11.62 -23.54
C ARG A 369 -19.79 -10.15 -23.22
N SER A 370 -19.61 -9.64 -22.00
CA SER A 370 -20.30 -8.40 -21.61
C SER A 370 -19.54 -7.07 -21.74
N ASN A 371 -18.23 -6.98 -22.01
CA ASN A 371 -17.53 -5.68 -21.94
C ASN A 371 -16.47 -5.39 -23.04
N LEU A 372 -16.45 -6.13 -24.16
CA LEU A 372 -15.37 -5.98 -25.15
C LEU A 372 -15.59 -4.91 -26.23
N SER A 373 -16.83 -4.53 -26.55
CA SER A 373 -17.13 -3.64 -27.67
C SER A 373 -16.85 -2.15 -27.42
N GLN A 374 -16.64 -1.72 -26.17
CA GLN A 374 -16.26 -0.34 -25.81
C GLN A 374 -14.74 -0.13 -25.63
N GLN A 375 -13.91 -1.15 -25.91
CA GLN A 375 -12.54 -1.24 -25.37
C GLN A 375 -11.44 -0.41 -26.05
N THR A 376 -11.73 0.32 -27.13
CA THR A 376 -10.71 1.15 -27.79
C THR A 376 -11.35 2.36 -28.41
N ASP A 377 -11.12 3.51 -27.79
CA ASP A 377 -11.46 4.78 -28.38
C ASP A 377 -10.35 5.22 -29.34
N MET A 378 -10.70 5.37 -30.62
CA MET A 378 -9.80 5.86 -31.65
C MET A 378 -9.25 7.25 -31.30
N GLU A 379 -10.00 8.07 -30.55
CA GLU A 379 -9.57 9.38 -30.07
C GLU A 379 -8.33 9.27 -29.17
N THR A 380 -8.30 8.26 -28.29
CA THR A 380 -7.19 8.07 -27.34
C THR A 380 -5.94 7.56 -28.03
N LEU A 381 -6.10 6.68 -29.02
CA LEU A 381 -5.01 6.23 -29.87
C LEU A 381 -4.47 7.38 -30.74
N ALA A 382 -5.35 8.22 -31.29
CA ALA A 382 -4.97 9.40 -32.08
C ALA A 382 -4.17 10.41 -31.23
N MET A 383 -4.48 10.58 -29.95
CA MET A 383 -3.69 11.43 -29.06
C MET A 383 -2.27 10.89 -28.84
N ALA A 384 -2.13 9.59 -28.58
CA ALA A 384 -0.82 8.94 -28.45
C ALA A 384 -0.04 8.95 -29.77
N GLU A 385 -0.73 8.80 -30.90
CA GLU A 385 -0.17 8.93 -32.24
C GLU A 385 0.34 10.35 -32.50
N GLY A 386 -0.48 11.36 -32.23
CA GLY A 386 -0.11 12.77 -32.35
C GLY A 386 1.12 13.12 -31.51
N PHE A 387 1.17 12.64 -30.27
CA PHE A 387 2.37 12.75 -29.44
C PHE A 387 3.59 12.08 -30.08
N GLY A 388 3.44 10.84 -30.57
CA GLY A 388 4.50 10.11 -31.25
C GLY A 388 5.04 10.85 -32.49
N ILE A 389 4.17 11.48 -33.28
CA ILE A 389 4.55 12.27 -34.45
C ILE A 389 5.35 13.50 -34.03
N ILE A 390 4.86 14.27 -33.04
CA ILE A 390 5.58 15.45 -32.54
C ILE A 390 6.94 15.05 -31.97
N ALA A 391 7.00 13.93 -31.25
CA ALA A 391 8.23 13.44 -30.65
C ALA A 391 9.25 12.91 -31.69
N LEU A 392 8.91 12.72 -32.97
CA LEU A 392 9.90 12.46 -34.02
C LEU A 392 10.76 13.68 -34.33
N CYS A 393 10.25 14.89 -34.07
CA CYS A 393 10.97 16.14 -34.25
C CYS A 393 12.04 16.39 -33.17
N GLN A 394 12.15 15.50 -32.17
CA GLN A 394 13.14 15.60 -31.12
C GLN A 394 14.57 15.43 -31.66
N THR A 395 15.51 16.22 -31.13
CA THR A 395 16.92 16.25 -31.58
C THR A 395 17.69 15.00 -31.19
N HIS A 396 17.35 14.38 -30.06
CA HIS A 396 18.00 13.16 -29.57
C HIS A 396 17.51 11.90 -30.30
N HIS A 397 18.46 11.09 -30.79
CA HIS A 397 18.18 9.82 -31.48
C HIS A 397 17.39 8.83 -30.60
N SER A 398 17.69 8.76 -29.30
CA SER A 398 16.97 7.92 -28.34
C SER A 398 15.48 8.23 -28.27
N ARG A 399 15.12 9.51 -28.27
CA ARG A 399 13.73 9.99 -28.24
C ARG A 399 13.00 9.62 -29.52
N ARG A 400 13.61 9.86 -30.68
CA ARG A 400 13.05 9.44 -31.98
C ARG A 400 12.80 7.93 -32.03
N LYS A 401 13.70 7.11 -31.45
CA LYS A 401 13.50 5.67 -31.34
C LYS A 401 12.27 5.32 -30.49
N TYR A 402 12.08 5.96 -29.34
CA TYR A 402 10.86 5.79 -28.53
C TYR A 402 9.61 6.22 -29.31
N SER A 403 9.65 7.34 -30.04
CA SER A 403 8.55 7.83 -30.87
C SER A 403 8.12 6.80 -31.92
N VAL A 404 9.07 6.22 -32.67
CA VAL A 404 8.78 5.15 -33.63
C VAL A 404 8.16 3.93 -32.95
N MET A 405 8.66 3.55 -31.77
CA MET A 405 8.10 2.42 -31.01
C MET A 405 6.68 2.71 -30.53
N ILE A 406 6.40 3.93 -30.06
CA ILE A 406 5.06 4.38 -29.65
C ILE A 406 4.10 4.30 -30.84
N LEU A 407 4.46 4.88 -31.99
CA LEU A 407 3.63 4.83 -33.21
C LEU A 407 3.36 3.39 -33.67
N ARG A 408 4.38 2.52 -33.59
CA ARG A 408 4.22 1.10 -33.91
C ARG A 408 3.22 0.42 -32.97
N GLU A 409 3.30 0.69 -31.67
CA GLU A 409 2.37 0.09 -30.71
C GLU A 409 0.94 0.63 -30.87
N VAL A 410 0.77 1.93 -31.14
CA VAL A 410 -0.54 2.51 -31.46
C VAL A 410 -1.17 1.81 -32.67
N LYS A 411 -0.39 1.62 -33.76
CA LYS A 411 -0.85 0.86 -34.93
C LYS A 411 -1.25 -0.57 -34.59
N ASN A 412 -0.43 -1.28 -33.80
CA ASN A 412 -0.72 -2.66 -33.41
C ASN A 412 -2.01 -2.77 -32.59
N ILE A 413 -2.23 -1.84 -31.66
CA ILE A 413 -3.45 -1.78 -30.85
C ILE A 413 -4.66 -1.52 -31.73
N ALA A 414 -4.59 -0.53 -32.63
CA ALA A 414 -5.67 -0.22 -33.56
C ALA A 414 -6.07 -1.43 -34.43
N VAL A 415 -5.09 -2.20 -34.92
CA VAL A 415 -5.33 -3.43 -35.69
C VAL A 415 -5.98 -4.50 -34.81
N ALA A 416 -5.43 -4.77 -33.63
CA ALA A 416 -5.96 -5.78 -32.70
C ALA A 416 -7.41 -5.48 -32.28
N SER A 417 -7.72 -4.21 -32.06
CA SER A 417 -9.06 -3.74 -31.72
C SER A 417 -10.07 -3.93 -32.84
N LYS A 418 -9.70 -3.66 -34.10
CA LYS A 418 -10.55 -3.94 -35.26
C LYS A 418 -10.83 -5.44 -35.39
N CYS A 419 -9.84 -6.30 -35.17
CA CYS A 419 -10.03 -7.76 -35.20
C CYS A 419 -11.01 -8.25 -34.13
N LEU A 420 -11.03 -7.63 -32.95
CA LEU A 420 -11.99 -7.95 -31.88
C LEU A 420 -13.42 -7.54 -32.24
N GLN A 421 -13.61 -6.36 -32.84
CA GLN A 421 -14.94 -5.90 -33.29
C GLN A 421 -15.56 -6.79 -34.37
N VAL A 422 -14.75 -7.29 -35.31
CA VAL A 422 -15.22 -8.21 -36.37
C VAL A 422 -15.63 -9.56 -35.80
N LYS A 423 -15.02 -10.03 -34.69
CA LYS A 423 -15.36 -11.30 -34.05
C LYS A 423 -16.54 -11.23 -33.08
N SER A 424 -16.95 -10.03 -32.65
CA SER A 424 -18.09 -9.82 -31.76
C SER A 424 -19.43 -9.67 -32.47
N ASN A 425 -19.40 -9.41 -33.78
CA ASN A 425 -20.55 -9.45 -34.68
C ASN A 425 -20.67 -10.84 -35.31
#